data_AF-A0A318JQU5-F1
#
_entry.id   AF-A0A318JQU5-F1
#
_cell.length_a   1.000
_cell.length_b   1.000
_cell.length_c   1.000
_cell.angle_alpha   90.00
_cell.angle_beta   90.00
_cell.angle_gamma   90.00
#
_symmetry.space_group_name_H-M   'P 1'
#
loop_
_entity.id
_entity.type
_entity.pdbx_description
1 polymer ?
#
loop_
_entity_poly.entity_id
_entity_poly.type
_entity_poly.pdbx_seq_one_letter_code
_entity_poly.pdbx_strand_id
1 'polypeptide(L)' 'MPETPASANLVSPVAELDVLCEGLETEFVVEFIDPESSANSLAFRSGRGDGTYPVWIGRAQDGRVASVVVDFCLITRG' A
#
# COMPACT_ATOMS: atom_id res chain seq x y z
N MET A 1 17.94 -27.17 22.92
CA MET A 1 16.95 -26.89 21.86
C MET A 1 16.76 -25.39 21.85
N PRO A 2 17.15 -24.64 20.82
CA PRO A 2 16.79 -23.23 20.76
C PRO A 2 15.28 -23.14 20.48
N GLU A 3 14.59 -22.38 21.31
CA GLU A 3 13.16 -22.07 21.20
C GLU A 3 12.86 -21.51 19.80
N THR A 4 11.86 -22.05 19.11
CA THR A 4 11.29 -21.42 17.90
C THR A 4 10.75 -20.04 18.31
N PRO A 5 11.12 -18.93 17.65
CA PRO A 5 10.53 -17.65 18.00
C PRO A 5 9.03 -17.72 17.76
N ALA A 6 8.27 -17.26 18.77
CA ALA A 6 6.82 -17.17 18.74
C ALA A 6 6.37 -16.63 17.38
N SER A 7 5.36 -17.29 16.81
CA SER A 7 4.65 -16.80 15.63
C SER A 7 4.39 -15.32 15.81
N ALA A 8 5.05 -14.48 14.99
CA ALA A 8 4.66 -13.10 14.83
C ALA A 8 3.15 -13.10 14.63
N ASN A 9 2.44 -12.29 15.42
CA ASN A 9 1.01 -12.08 15.23
C ASN A 9 0.85 -11.36 13.89
N LEU A 10 0.92 -12.11 12.79
CA LEU A 10 0.61 -11.62 11.46
C LEU A 10 -0.81 -11.05 11.57
N VAL A 11 -0.91 -9.73 11.62
CA VAL A 11 -2.16 -9.05 11.31
C VAL A 11 -2.59 -9.63 9.97
N SER A 12 -3.74 -10.29 9.96
CA SER A 12 -4.20 -10.98 8.76
C SER A 12 -4.20 -9.95 7.62
N PRO A 13 -3.52 -10.20 6.48
CA PRO A 13 -3.50 -9.28 5.35
C PRO A 13 -4.91 -8.96 4.83
N VAL A 14 -5.90 -9.79 5.21
CA VAL A 14 -7.32 -9.56 4.94
C VAL A 14 -7.87 -8.35 5.72
N ALA A 15 -7.49 -8.18 6.99
CA ALA A 15 -7.97 -7.08 7.83
C ALA A 15 -7.40 -5.71 7.39
N GLU A 16 -6.15 -5.70 6.89
CA GLU A 16 -5.56 -4.51 6.26
C GLU A 16 -6.30 -4.14 4.98
N LEU A 17 -6.62 -5.14 4.15
CA LEU A 17 -7.34 -4.92 2.90
C LEU A 17 -8.76 -4.37 3.15
N ASP A 18 -9.46 -4.87 4.17
CA ASP A 18 -10.79 -4.41 4.53
C ASP A 18 -10.78 -2.93 4.91
N VAL A 19 -9.83 -2.49 5.76
CA VAL A 19 -9.67 -1.07 6.15
C VAL A 19 -9.39 -0.18 4.94
N LEU A 20 -8.51 -0.62 4.04
CA LEU A 20 -8.20 0.13 2.83
C LEU A 20 -9.40 0.19 1.87
N CYS A 21 -10.15 -0.90 1.72
CA CYS A 21 -11.33 -0.95 0.87
C CYS A 21 -12.46 -0.07 1.41
N GLU A 22 -12.75 -0.16 2.70
CA GLU A 22 -13.76 0.69 3.37
C GLU A 22 -13.41 2.17 3.22
N GLY A 23 -12.14 2.55 3.44
CA GLY A 23 -11.72 3.95 3.28
C GLY A 23 -11.86 4.45 1.84
N LEU A 24 -11.62 3.59 0.84
CA LEU A 24 -11.73 3.97 -0.58
C LEU A 24 -13.17 4.15 -1.05
N GLU A 25 -14.17 3.74 -0.25
CA GLU A 25 -15.57 4.08 -0.53
C GLU A 25 -15.83 5.58 -0.37
N THR A 26 -15.11 6.26 0.52
CA THR A 26 -15.31 7.68 0.84
C THR A 26 -14.20 8.58 0.32
N GLU A 27 -12.96 8.11 0.31
CA GLU A 27 -11.79 8.91 -0.08
C GLU A 27 -11.17 8.44 -1.40
N PHE A 28 -10.45 9.33 -2.08
CA PHE A 28 -9.73 8.96 -3.31
C PHE A 28 -8.42 8.23 -3.02
N VAL A 29 -7.78 8.55 -1.89
CA VAL A 29 -6.54 7.94 -1.39
C VAL A 29 -6.73 7.64 0.10
N VAL A 30 -6.31 6.45 0.52
CA VAL A 30 -6.29 6.01 1.92
C VAL A 30 -4.86 5.62 2.27
N GLU A 31 -4.39 6.08 3.41
CA GLU A 31 -3.15 5.61 4.03
C GLU A 31 -3.49 4.77 5.26
N PHE A 32 -2.89 3.58 5.32
CA PHE A 32 -2.90 2.73 6.51
C PHE A 32 -1.48 2.62 7.04
N ILE A 33 -1.29 2.78 8.34
CA ILE A 33 -0.01 2.54 9.00
C ILE A 33 -0.09 1.20 9.69
N ASP A 34 0.74 0.24 9.25
CA ASP A 34 0.83 -1.06 9.90
C ASP A 34 1.40 -0.88 11.32
N PRO A 35 0.64 -1.23 12.37
CA PRO A 35 1.11 -1.05 13.75
C PRO A 35 2.30 -1.94 14.11
N GLU A 36 2.55 -3.05 13.39
CA GLU A 36 3.67 -3.94 13.69
C GLU A 36 4.98 -3.45 13.05
N SER A 37 4.98 -3.21 11.74
CA SER A 37 6.19 -2.77 11.02
C SER A 37 6.42 -1.27 11.03
N SER A 38 5.41 -0.48 11.39
CA SER A 38 5.36 0.98 11.19
C SER A 38 5.50 1.42 9.72
N ALA A 39 5.38 0.49 8.77
CA ALA A 39 5.32 0.81 7.35
C ALA A 39 3.95 1.39 7.00
N ASN A 40 3.91 2.24 5.99
CA ASN A 40 2.67 2.73 5.43
C ASN A 40 2.27 1.94 4.17
N SER A 41 0.98 1.64 4.07
CA SER A 41 0.31 1.10 2.89
C SER A 41 -0.60 2.19 2.31
N LEU A 42 -0.44 2.48 1.03
CA LEU A 42 -1.26 3.45 0.31
C LEU A 42 -2.18 2.73 -0.66
N ALA A 43 -3.47 3.04 -0.60
CA ALA A 43 -4.45 2.61 -1.59
C ALA A 43 -5.12 3.83 -2.22
N PHE A 44 -5.37 3.80 -3.52
CA PHE A 44 -6.06 4.88 -4.22
C PHE A 44 -6.88 4.37 -5.39
N ARG A 45 -7.92 5.10 -5.76
CA ARG A 45 -8.81 4.73 -6.85
C ARG A 45 -8.14 4.97 -8.21
N SER A 46 -7.85 3.90 -8.93
CA SER A 46 -7.25 3.98 -10.28
C SER A 46 -8.28 3.88 -11.42
N GLY A 47 -9.58 3.98 -11.12
CA GLY A 47 -10.64 3.87 -12.14
C GLY A 47 -10.51 2.59 -12.98
N ARG A 48 -10.76 2.70 -14.29
CA ARG A 48 -10.47 1.62 -15.24
C ARG A 48 -9.13 1.90 -15.92
N GLY A 49 -8.08 1.27 -15.45
CA GLY A 49 -6.75 1.32 -16.06
C GLY A 49 -6.59 0.35 -17.23
N ASP A 50 -5.48 0.49 -17.93
CA ASP A 50 -4.97 -0.48 -18.92
C ASP A 50 -4.30 -1.71 -18.27
N GLY A 51 -4.12 -1.70 -16.94
CA GLY A 51 -3.50 -2.75 -16.16
C GLY A 51 -1.98 -2.64 -16.04
N THR A 52 -1.36 -1.58 -16.55
CA THR A 52 0.10 -1.37 -16.46
C THR A 52 0.40 -0.15 -15.61
N TYR A 53 1.09 -0.36 -14.48
CA TYR A 53 1.35 0.69 -13.50
C TYR A 53 2.84 0.77 -13.18
N PRO A 54 3.63 1.54 -13.94
CA PRO A 54 5.00 1.83 -13.57
C PRO A 54 5.08 2.46 -12.16
N VAL A 55 5.97 1.93 -11.33
CA VAL A 55 6.20 2.39 -9.95
C VAL A 55 7.67 2.72 -9.77
N TRP A 56 7.94 3.88 -9.16
CA TRP A 56 9.29 4.29 -8.75
C TRP A 56 9.32 4.63 -7.27
N ILE A 57 10.42 4.24 -6.61
CA ILE A 57 10.69 4.55 -5.21
C ILE A 57 11.88 5.50 -5.14
N GLY A 58 11.63 6.74 -4.76
CA GLY A 58 12.66 7.72 -4.50
C GLY A 58 13.33 7.45 -3.15
N ARG A 59 14.66 7.52 -3.11
CA ARG A 59 15.45 7.38 -1.88
C ARG A 59 16.20 8.67 -1.59
N ALA A 60 16.27 9.02 -0.31
CA ALA A 60 17.10 10.11 0.18
C ALA A 60 18.59 9.75 0.08
N GLN A 61 19.47 10.73 0.32
CA GLN A 61 20.93 10.55 0.31
C GLN A 61 21.41 9.43 1.25
N ASP A 62 20.70 9.21 2.35
CA ASP A 62 21.00 8.17 3.35
C ASP A 62 20.38 6.80 3.02
N GLY A 63 19.73 6.65 1.87
CA GLY A 63 19.13 5.41 1.40
C GLY A 63 17.71 5.14 1.91
N ARG A 64 17.17 5.96 2.82
CA ARG A 64 15.77 5.83 3.27
C ARG A 64 14.80 6.15 2.15
N VAL A 65 13.65 5.48 2.14
CA VAL A 65 12.55 5.78 1.21
C VAL A 65 12.03 7.19 1.52
N ALA A 66 11.90 8.02 0.50
CA ALA A 66 11.45 9.40 0.63
C ALA A 66 10.18 9.68 -0.20
N SER A 67 9.96 8.94 -1.29
CA SER A 67 8.78 9.11 -2.14
C SER A 67 8.42 7.82 -2.89
N VAL A 68 7.13 7.70 -3.21
CA VAL A 68 6.59 6.70 -4.12
C VAL A 68 5.88 7.46 -5.24
N VAL A 69 6.16 7.08 -6.49
CA VAL A 69 5.46 7.61 -7.67
C VAL A 69 4.85 6.43 -8.40
N VAL A 70 3.55 6.52 -8.67
CA VAL A 70 2.83 5.57 -9.52
C VAL A 70 2.30 6.34 -10.72
N ASP A 71 2.61 5.87 -11.92
CA ASP A 71 2.04 6.40 -13.16
C ASP A 71 1.02 5.37 -13.69
N PHE A 72 -0.16 5.84 -14.10
CA PHE A 72 -1.19 4.97 -14.66
C PHE A 72 -2.09 5.72 -15.65
N CYS A 73 -2.38 5.05 -16.76
CA CYS A 73 -3.30 5.55 -17.77
C CYS A 73 -4.75 5.25 -17.36
N LEU A 74 -5.56 6.30 -17.21
CA LEU A 74 -6.99 6.17 -16.99
C LEU A 74 -7.74 6.10 -18.31
N ILE A 75 -8.49 5.02 -18.53
CA ILE A 75 -9.37 4.89 -19.68
C ILE A 75 -10.76 5.39 -19.27
N THR A 76 -11.15 6.56 -19.76
CA THR A 76 -12.53 7.02 -19.64
C THR A 76 -13.41 6.32 -20.68
N ARG A 77 -14.68 6.06 -20.35
CA ARG A 77 -15.67 5.78 -21.39
C ARG A 77 -16.00 7.10 -22.10
N GLY A 78 -15.90 7.10 -23.42
CA GLY A 78 -16.50 8.14 -24.27
C GLY A 78 -18.02 8.08 -24.23
#